data_AF-A0A382FAD0-F1
#
_entry.id   AF-A0A382FAD0-F1
#
_cell.length_a   1.000
_cell.length_b   1.000
_cell.length_c   1.000
_cell.angle_alpha   90.00
_cell.angle_beta   90.00
_cell.angle_gamma   90.00
#
_symmetry.space_group_name_H-M   'P 1'
#
loop_
_entity.id
_entity.type
_entity.pdbx_description
1 polymer ?
#
loop_
_entity_poly.entity_id
_entity_poly.type
_entity_poly.pdbx_seq_one_letter_code
_entity_poly.pdbx_strand_id
1 'polypeptide(L)' 'MKLKAAIITIITFLTSSILLANTLSLVENSDGIWNVDYSSDGDIAGFQFDVDGATINSVS' A
#
# COMPACT_ATOMS: atom_id res chain seq x y z
N MET A 1 -10.67 -33.19 -3.11
CA MET A 1 -10.17 -32.05 -3.93
C MET A 1 -10.67 -30.71 -3.38
N LYS A 2 -11.97 -30.55 -3.12
CA LYS A 2 -12.57 -29.29 -2.62
C LYS A 2 -11.99 -28.78 -1.28
N LEU A 3 -11.76 -29.67 -0.31
CA LEU A 3 -11.17 -29.30 0.99
C LEU A 3 -9.72 -28.80 0.86
N LYS A 4 -8.90 -29.47 0.04
CA LYS A 4 -7.50 -29.07 -0.18
C LYS A 4 -7.42 -27.70 -0.87
N ALA A 5 -8.30 -27.44 -1.85
CA ALA A 5 -8.39 -26.14 -2.51
C ALA A 5 -8.81 -25.04 -1.52
N ALA A 6 -9.82 -25.27 -0.68
CA ALA A 6 -10.26 -24.31 0.33
C ALA A 6 -9.17 -23.95 1.35
N ILE A 7 -8.40 -24.96 1.79
CA ILE A 7 -7.25 -24.75 2.70
C ILE A 7 -6.18 -23.89 2.03
N ILE A 8 -5.84 -24.18 0.78
CA ILE A 8 -4.85 -23.40 0.01
C ILE A 8 -5.32 -21.95 -0.13
N THR A 9 -6.58 -21.71 -0.52
CA THR A 9 -7.14 -20.36 -0.65
C THR A 9 -7.09 -19.56 0.65
N ILE A 10 -7.44 -20.19 1.77
CA ILE A 10 -7.39 -19.54 3.10
C ILE A 10 -5.96 -19.18 3.49
N ILE A 11 -5.01 -20.10 3.28
CA ILE A 11 -3.60 -19.85 3.57
C ILE A 11 -3.08 -18.71 2.72
N THR A 12 -3.33 -18.71 1.40
CA THR A 12 -2.88 -17.63 0.52
C THR A 12 -3.45 -16.28 0.94
N PHE A 13 -4.73 -16.20 1.28
CA PHE A 13 -5.35 -14.96 1.76
C PHE A 13 -4.71 -14.47 3.07
N LEU A 14 -4.49 -15.37 4.02
CA LEU A 14 -3.92 -15.04 5.33
C LEU A 14 -2.42 -14.68 5.25
N THR A 15 -1.67 -15.29 4.33
CA THR A 15 -0.25 -14.95 4.14
C THR A 15 -0.07 -13.69 3.32
N SER A 16 -1.01 -13.34 2.44
CA SER A 16 -0.93 -12.13 1.62
C SER A 16 -0.90 -10.85 2.48
N SER A 17 -1.53 -10.86 3.66
CA SER A 17 -1.48 -9.75 4.61
C SER A 17 -0.21 -9.70 5.48
N ILE A 18 0.61 -10.76 5.49
CA ILE A 18 1.81 -10.87 6.35
C ILE A 18 3.11 -10.84 5.51
N LEU A 19 3.04 -11.19 4.23
CA LEU A 19 4.20 -11.28 3.32
C LEU A 19 4.53 -9.98 2.60
N LEU A 20 3.73 -8.93 2.77
CA LEU A 20 4.03 -7.62 2.23
C LEU A 20 5.02 -6.93 3.18
N ALA A 21 6.32 -7.07 2.88
CA ALA A 21 7.41 -6.39 3.59
C ALA A 21 7.25 -4.86 3.62
N ASN A 22 6.49 -4.34 2.65
CA ASN A 22 6.21 -2.93 2.51
C ASN A 22 4.70 -2.67 2.49
N THR A 23 4.28 -1.57 3.09
CA THR A 23 2.87 -1.15 3.11
C THR A 23 2.73 0.25 2.49
N LEU A 24 1.75 0.42 1.62
CA LEU A 24 1.33 1.72 1.09
C LEU A 24 -0.06 2.03 1.65
N SER A 25 -0.24 3.21 2.26
CA SER A 25 -1.51 3.61 2.87
C SER A 25 -1.86 5.06 2.56
N LEU A 26 -3.17 5.33 2.56
CA LEU A 26 -3.73 6.67 2.52
C LEU A 26 -4.26 7.01 3.91
N VAL A 27 -3.78 8.10 4.49
CA VAL A 27 -4.17 8.56 5.83
C VAL A 27 -4.84 9.92 5.70
N GLU A 28 -6.07 10.04 6.19
CA GLU A 28 -6.81 11.31 6.19
C GLU A 28 -6.21 12.25 7.25
N ASN A 29 -5.99 13.51 6.86
CA ASN A 29 -5.33 14.53 7.66
C ASN A 29 -6.20 15.76 7.94
N SER A 30 -7.52 15.60 7.86
CA SER A 30 -8.53 16.66 7.83
C SER A 30 -8.64 17.42 6.51
N ASP A 31 -9.79 18.09 6.33
CA ASP A 31 -10.07 19.02 5.23
C ASP A 31 -9.85 18.45 3.82
N GLY A 32 -10.04 17.14 3.65
CA GLY A 32 -9.84 16.47 2.37
C GLY A 32 -8.37 16.35 1.95
N ILE A 33 -7.44 16.61 2.87
CA ILE A 33 -6.01 16.37 2.70
C ILE A 33 -5.72 14.92 3.08
N TRP A 34 -4.95 14.25 2.23
CA TRP A 34 -4.54 12.87 2.44
C TRP A 34 -3.02 12.76 2.38
N ASN A 35 -2.46 12.04 3.33
CA ASN A 35 -1.09 11.58 3.28
C ASN A 35 -1.00 10.29 2.49
N VAL A 36 0.09 10.17 1.73
CA VAL A 36 0.52 8.92 1.11
C VAL A 36 1.72 8.42 1.89
N ASP A 37 1.51 7.39 2.69
CA ASP A 37 2.53 6.81 3.54
C ASP A 37 3.05 5.51 2.93
N TYR A 38 4.37 5.36 2.88
CA TYR A 38 5.04 4.13 2.51
C TYR A 38 5.95 3.66 3.64
N SER A 39 5.68 2.47 4.17
CA SER A 39 6.48 1.82 5.20
C SER A 39 7.27 0.69 4.57
N SER A 40 8.58 0.65 4.80
CA SER A 40 9.49 -0.38 4.31
C SER A 40 10.38 -0.90 5.43
N ASP A 41 10.70 -2.19 5.38
CA ASP A 41 11.70 -2.83 6.25
C ASP A 41 13.14 -2.70 5.71
N GLY A 42 13.32 -2.07 4.54
CA GLY A 42 14.61 -1.80 3.91
C GLY A 42 14.82 -0.34 3.54
N ASP A 43 16.03 -0.04 3.03
CA ASP A 43 16.40 1.31 2.61
C ASP A 43 15.60 1.74 1.36
N ILE A 44 15.09 2.98 1.39
CA ILE A 44 14.32 3.58 0.29
C ILE A 44 15.24 4.53 -0.50
N ALA A 45 15.52 4.20 -1.76
CA ALA A 45 16.36 5.02 -2.64
C ALA A 45 15.66 6.30 -3.16
N GLY A 46 14.34 6.41 -2.99
CA GLY A 46 13.54 7.57 -3.37
C GLY A 46 12.08 7.21 -3.65
N PHE A 47 11.23 8.23 -3.80
CA PHE A 47 9.85 8.10 -4.26
C PHE A 47 9.57 9.09 -5.39
N GLN A 48 8.68 8.72 -6.31
CA GLN A 48 8.24 9.59 -7.40
C GLN A 48 6.73 9.45 -7.55
N PHE A 49 6.03 10.57 -7.65
CA PHE A 49 4.60 10.62 -7.92
C PHE A 49 4.37 11.05 -9.35
N ASP A 50 3.54 10.30 -10.07
CA ASP A 50 2.94 10.75 -11.32
C ASP A 50 1.57 11.33 -10.99
N VAL A 51 1.30 12.55 -11.46
CA VAL A 51 0.09 13.30 -11.13
C VAL A 51 -0.59 13.65 -12.44
N ASP A 52 -1.73 13.02 -12.69
CA ASP A 52 -2.61 13.31 -13.82
C ASP A 52 -3.95 13.87 -13.33
N GLY A 53 -4.55 14.78 -14.10
CA GLY A 53 -5.86 15.36 -13.81
C GLY A 53 -5.94 16.25 -12.56
N ALA A 54 -4.82 16.59 -11.93
CA ALA A 54 -4.75 17.45 -10.75
C ALA A 54 -3.73 18.59 -10.92
N THR A 55 -3.95 19.69 -10.20
CA THR A 55 -2.98 20.81 -10.14
C THR A 55 -2.08 20.63 -8.93
N ILE A 56 -0.76 20.63 -9.14
CA ILE A 56 0.22 20.63 -8.05
C ILE A 56 0.36 22.06 -7.54
N ASN A 57 -0.20 22.33 -6.37
CA ASN A 57 -0.17 23.68 -5.78
C ASN A 57 1.19 24.04 -5.16
N SER A 58 1.97 23.03 -4.73
CA SER A 58 3.31 23.20 -4.14
C SER A 58 4.11 21.90 -4.22
N VAL A 59 5.43 22.02 -4.35
CA VAL A 59 6.42 20.96 -4.12
C VAL A 59 7.49 21.56 -3.21
N SER A 60 7.65 21.01 -2.01
CA SER A 60 8.61 21.49 -0.99
C SER A 60 9.53 20.38 -0.55
#